data_AF-A0A9Q6WLF2-F1
#
_entry.id   AF-A0A9Q6WLF2-F1
#
_cell.length_a   1.000
_cell.length_b   1.000
_cell.length_c   1.000
_cell.angle_alpha   90.00
_cell.angle_beta   90.00
_cell.angle_gamma   90.00
#
_symmetry.space_group_name_H-M   'P 1'
#
loop_
_entity.id
_entity.type
_entity.pdbx_description
1 polymer ?
#
loop_
_entity_poly.entity_id
_entity_poly.type
_entity_poly.pdbx_seq_one_letter_code
_entity_poly.pdbx_strand_id
1 'polypeptide(L)'
;MEMSEQVASLHRQAMGHADAALYFQSHGDEARFLAETLLALDLEERAAGMLPCAESSEPTRTVLLRSAATLALRSKQLRRAERLVAQALLGFGPEALLEEVRDVLEQVHFDRHLAVRGGELSDNELQVSLSGQGVSFGVIAVSQYLDRAKNIGSLVRRTAERLTGLPFQHRRGWGKECPGLYMAAPRAGSFTLTYRLGVQPSLEGLCGPDEILPTLLEDIKAVDNGDWPALRKRIDDDAYMNNFVGLLRQIAPDGANVSLVGFTVYRKGMAFQVPFRRSRRELLVDQSAESANELDIVEGVLSGADRQTNMVKVDGTRIKVPGGFIDDIVRPLWGQSVRATVERQPGTKAPVLIDVESLEM
;
A
#
# COMPACT_ATOMS: atom_id res chain seq x y z
N MET A 1 -5.97 46.01 1.70
CA MET A 1 -7.30 45.39 1.54
C MET A 1 -7.38 44.61 0.23
N GLU A 2 -7.05 45.23 -0.91
CA GLU A 2 -7.03 44.58 -2.24
C GLU A 2 -6.18 43.29 -2.31
N MET A 3 -4.97 43.27 -1.74
CA MET A 3 -4.09 42.10 -1.78
C MET A 3 -4.69 40.88 -1.05
N SER A 4 -5.36 41.10 0.09
CA SER A 4 -5.98 40.01 0.86
C SER A 4 -7.22 39.45 0.16
N GLU A 5 -8.01 40.31 -0.49
CA GLU A 5 -9.16 39.90 -1.29
C GLU A 5 -8.73 39.12 -2.53
N GLN A 6 -7.63 39.53 -3.16
CA GLN A 6 -7.06 38.86 -4.31
C GLN A 6 -6.51 37.46 -3.95
N VAL A 7 -5.80 37.33 -2.83
CA VAL A 7 -5.35 36.02 -2.29
C VAL A 7 -6.55 35.11 -2.04
N ALA A 8 -7.59 35.62 -1.37
CA ALA A 8 -8.80 34.84 -1.08
C ALA A 8 -9.55 34.46 -2.37
N SER A 9 -9.56 35.32 -3.39
CA SER A 9 -10.15 35.03 -4.70
C SER A 9 -9.41 33.91 -5.43
N LEU A 10 -8.08 33.98 -5.47
CA LEU A 10 -7.24 32.94 -6.08
C LEU A 10 -7.42 31.60 -5.37
N HIS A 11 -7.43 31.59 -4.04
CA HIS A 11 -7.65 30.38 -3.26
C HIS A 11 -9.02 29.76 -3.52
N ARG A 12 -10.11 30.56 -3.57
CA ARG A 12 -11.45 30.06 -3.91
C ARG A 12 -11.52 29.47 -5.33
N GLN A 13 -10.84 30.10 -6.29
CA GLN A 13 -10.76 29.55 -7.65
C GLN A 13 -9.99 28.22 -7.65
N ALA A 14 -8.88 28.14 -6.91
CA ALA A 14 -8.10 26.91 -6.78
C ALA A 14 -8.92 25.77 -6.18
N MET A 15 -9.73 26.05 -5.14
CA MET A 15 -10.65 25.08 -4.56
C MET A 15 -11.66 24.55 -5.59
N GLY A 16 -12.24 25.43 -6.41
CA GLY A 16 -13.16 25.03 -7.49
C GLY A 16 -12.52 24.07 -8.50
N HIS A 17 -11.27 24.33 -8.89
CA HIS A 17 -10.50 23.43 -9.75
C HIS A 17 -10.10 22.12 -9.04
N ALA A 18 -9.77 22.17 -7.75
CA ALA A 18 -9.46 20.97 -6.97
C ALA A 18 -10.68 20.05 -6.82
N ASP A 19 -11.88 20.61 -6.62
CA ASP A 19 -13.14 19.86 -6.57
C ASP A 19 -13.46 19.23 -7.94
N ALA A 20 -13.26 19.98 -9.03
CA ALA A 20 -13.40 19.46 -10.39
C ALA A 20 -12.41 18.31 -10.67
N ALA A 21 -11.16 18.42 -10.20
CA ALA A 21 -10.18 17.35 -10.31
C ALA A 21 -10.65 16.08 -9.58
N LEU A 22 -11.18 16.20 -8.35
CA LEU A 22 -11.73 15.06 -7.61
C LEU A 22 -12.90 14.40 -8.35
N TYR A 23 -13.76 15.20 -8.99
CA TYR A 23 -14.83 14.67 -9.85
C TYR A 23 -14.28 13.85 -11.01
N PHE A 24 -13.28 14.35 -11.75
CA PHE A 24 -12.71 13.60 -12.88
C PHE A 24 -11.94 12.35 -12.42
N GLN A 25 -11.30 12.40 -11.26
CA GLN A 25 -10.62 11.25 -10.66
C GLN A 25 -11.59 10.10 -10.39
N SER A 26 -12.78 10.39 -9.83
CA SER A 26 -13.79 9.36 -9.54
C SER A 26 -14.43 8.77 -10.79
N HIS A 27 -14.38 9.49 -11.92
CA HIS A 27 -14.90 9.04 -13.22
C HIS A 27 -13.81 8.44 -14.14
N GLY A 28 -12.57 8.35 -13.67
CA GLY A 28 -11.45 7.75 -14.41
C GLY A 28 -10.91 8.60 -15.57
N ASP A 29 -11.27 9.89 -15.66
CA ASP A 29 -10.74 10.80 -16.69
C ASP A 29 -9.41 11.41 -16.21
N GLU A 30 -8.33 10.67 -16.41
CA GLU A 30 -6.98 11.03 -15.94
C GLU A 30 -6.45 12.32 -16.60
N ALA A 31 -6.77 12.56 -17.87
CA ALA A 31 -6.29 13.73 -18.59
C ALA A 31 -6.87 15.03 -18.01
N ARG A 32 -8.18 15.05 -17.73
CA ARG A 32 -8.84 16.20 -17.12
C ARG A 32 -8.48 16.35 -15.65
N PHE A 33 -8.38 15.24 -14.91
CA PHE A 33 -7.87 15.25 -13.54
C PHE A 33 -6.53 15.99 -13.44
N LEU A 34 -5.57 15.65 -14.32
CA LEU A 34 -4.27 16.30 -14.35
C LEU A 34 -4.38 17.78 -14.71
N ALA A 35 -5.15 18.13 -15.74
CA ALA A 35 -5.32 19.53 -16.15
C ALA A 35 -5.88 20.42 -15.04
N GLU A 36 -6.96 19.98 -14.39
CA GLU A 36 -7.60 20.71 -13.29
C GLU A 36 -6.67 20.82 -12.06
N THR A 37 -5.95 19.75 -11.74
CA THR A 37 -4.97 19.74 -10.63
C THR A 37 -3.85 20.75 -10.87
N LEU A 38 -3.36 20.87 -12.11
CA LEU A 38 -2.32 21.84 -12.49
C LEU A 38 -2.81 23.29 -12.37
N LEU A 39 -4.05 23.57 -12.79
CA LEU A 39 -4.65 24.89 -12.65
C LEU A 39 -4.80 25.28 -11.18
N ALA A 40 -5.32 24.37 -10.35
CA ALA A 40 -5.43 24.59 -8.91
C ALA A 40 -4.05 24.88 -8.28
N LEU A 41 -3.03 24.10 -8.64
CA LEU A 41 -1.65 24.28 -8.17
C LEU A 41 -1.11 25.67 -8.50
N ASP A 42 -1.26 26.11 -9.75
CA ASP A 42 -0.76 27.41 -10.19
C ASP A 42 -1.46 28.57 -9.45
N LEU A 43 -2.75 28.43 -9.16
CA LEU A 43 -3.51 29.42 -8.40
C LEU A 43 -3.07 29.48 -6.92
N GLU A 44 -2.89 28.33 -6.26
CA GLU A 44 -2.40 28.28 -4.87
C GLU A 44 -0.98 28.84 -4.74
N GLU A 45 -0.08 28.49 -5.66
CA GLU A 45 1.29 29.01 -5.64
C GLU A 45 1.31 30.53 -5.87
N ARG A 46 0.46 31.04 -6.76
CA ARG A 46 0.31 32.49 -6.94
C ARG A 46 -0.23 33.16 -5.69
N ALA A 47 -1.26 32.59 -5.06
CA ALA A 47 -1.83 33.11 -3.83
C ALA A 47 -0.78 33.14 -2.70
N ALA A 48 -0.01 32.06 -2.53
CA ALA A 48 1.08 31.98 -1.56
C ALA A 48 2.21 32.97 -1.86
N GLY A 49 2.57 33.15 -3.14
CA GLY A 49 3.61 34.07 -3.58
C GLY A 49 3.30 35.55 -3.35
N MET A 50 2.02 35.90 -3.16
CA MET A 50 1.61 37.26 -2.79
C MET A 50 1.80 37.58 -1.30
N LEU A 51 1.98 36.56 -0.46
CA LEU A 51 2.18 36.73 0.97
C LEU A 51 3.67 36.71 1.32
N PRO A 52 4.21 37.69 2.07
CA PRO A 52 5.61 37.67 2.48
C PRO A 52 5.89 36.56 3.51
N CYS A 53 7.17 36.16 3.62
CA CYS A 53 7.62 35.23 4.66
C CYS A 53 7.75 36.00 5.98
N ALA A 54 6.63 36.20 6.67
CA ALA A 54 6.54 36.97 7.91
C ALA A 54 5.39 36.44 8.78
N GLU A 55 5.52 36.56 10.10
CA GLU A 55 4.51 36.12 11.08
C GLU A 55 3.11 36.68 10.78
N SER A 56 3.03 37.92 10.28
CA SER A 56 1.75 38.57 9.96
C SER A 56 0.97 37.91 8.81
N SER A 57 1.61 37.04 8.03
CA SER A 57 1.00 36.32 6.91
C SER A 57 0.57 34.90 7.28
N GLU A 58 0.90 34.47 8.49
CA GLU A 58 0.57 33.16 9.02
C GLU A 58 -0.76 33.19 9.79
N PRO A 59 -1.55 32.11 9.76
CA PRO A 59 -1.24 30.78 9.18
C PRO A 59 -1.54 30.66 7.68
N THR A 60 -2.09 31.70 7.06
CA THR A 60 -2.63 31.64 5.68
C THR A 60 -1.56 31.22 4.67
N ARG A 61 -0.35 31.77 4.76
CA ARG A 61 0.76 31.42 3.88
C ARG A 61 1.12 29.92 3.99
N THR A 62 1.25 29.39 5.19
CA THR A 62 1.52 27.96 5.41
C THR A 62 0.41 27.08 4.84
N VAL A 63 -0.86 27.43 5.04
CA VAL A 63 -2.00 26.68 4.50
C VAL A 63 -1.97 26.62 2.97
N LEU A 64 -1.71 27.75 2.30
CA LEU A 64 -1.65 27.83 0.83
C LEU A 64 -0.47 27.03 0.28
N LEU A 65 0.71 27.12 0.91
CA LEU A 65 1.90 26.37 0.48
C LEU A 65 1.73 24.86 0.69
N ARG A 66 1.12 24.43 1.79
CA ARG A 66 0.76 23.02 2.04
C ARG A 66 -0.24 22.50 0.99
N SER A 67 -1.27 23.30 0.69
CA SER A 67 -2.26 23.00 -0.36
C SER A 67 -1.59 22.85 -1.73
N ALA A 68 -0.76 23.82 -2.12
CA ALA A 68 0.01 23.80 -3.35
C ALA A 68 0.93 22.57 -3.43
N ALA A 69 1.68 22.26 -2.36
CA ALA A 69 2.56 21.10 -2.33
C ALA A 69 1.79 19.77 -2.52
N THR A 70 0.58 19.67 -1.94
CA THR A 70 -0.30 18.50 -2.09
C THR A 70 -0.82 18.35 -3.53
N LEU A 71 -1.19 19.46 -4.18
CA LEU A 71 -1.60 19.47 -5.60
C LEU A 71 -0.42 19.13 -6.54
N ALA A 72 0.79 19.59 -6.21
CA ALA A 72 2.01 19.25 -6.93
C ALA A 72 2.33 17.75 -6.84
N LEU A 73 2.08 17.10 -5.69
CA LEU A 73 2.18 15.65 -5.54
C LEU A 73 1.18 14.91 -6.44
N ARG A 74 -0.09 15.32 -6.41
CA ARG A 74 -1.16 14.71 -7.22
C ARG A 74 -0.89 14.80 -8.73
N SER A 75 -0.26 15.88 -9.18
CA SER A 75 0.16 16.09 -10.57
C SER A 75 1.57 15.58 -10.90
N LYS A 76 2.19 14.79 -10.01
CA LYS A 76 3.53 14.19 -10.18
C LYS A 76 4.68 15.21 -10.38
N GLN A 77 4.50 16.45 -9.97
CA GLN A 77 5.54 17.49 -9.98
C GLN A 77 6.41 17.45 -8.72
N LEU A 78 7.13 16.35 -8.50
CA LEU A 78 7.86 16.09 -7.24
C LEU A 78 8.87 17.19 -6.87
N ARG A 79 9.57 17.76 -7.86
CA ARG A 79 10.52 18.86 -7.62
C ARG A 79 9.82 20.14 -7.19
N ARG A 80 8.62 20.41 -7.73
CA ARG A 80 7.83 21.60 -7.37
C ARG A 80 7.26 21.43 -5.97
N ALA A 81 6.73 20.25 -5.65
CA ALA A 81 6.26 19.90 -4.32
C ALA A 81 7.35 20.10 -3.26
N GLU A 82 8.57 19.57 -3.46
CA GLU A 82 9.70 19.75 -2.53
C GLU A 82 10.02 21.23 -2.28
N ARG A 83 10.00 22.06 -3.34
CA ARG A 83 10.26 23.50 -3.22
C ARG A 83 9.18 24.23 -2.44
N LEU A 84 7.91 23.83 -2.58
CA LEU A 84 6.79 24.44 -1.88
C LEU A 84 6.79 24.07 -0.40
N VAL A 85 7.08 22.80 -0.08
CA VAL A 85 7.27 22.36 1.31
C VAL A 85 8.42 23.12 1.97
N ALA A 86 9.58 23.21 1.32
CA ALA A 86 10.72 23.95 1.87
C ALA A 86 10.36 25.42 2.16
N GLN A 87 9.56 26.07 1.30
CA GLN A 87 9.09 27.43 1.53
C GLN A 87 8.15 27.56 2.73
N ALA A 88 7.32 26.55 2.99
CA ALA A 88 6.43 26.52 4.15
C ALA A 88 7.22 26.31 5.45
N LEU A 89 8.17 25.39 5.46
CA LEU A 89 9.02 25.09 6.63
C LEU A 89 9.99 26.22 7.00
N LEU A 90 10.32 27.10 6.05
CA LEU A 90 11.08 28.33 6.32
C LEU A 90 10.25 29.44 6.98
N GLY A 91 8.92 29.31 6.98
CA GLY A 91 7.99 30.30 7.51
C GLY A 91 7.81 30.24 9.02
N PHE A 92 6.77 30.93 9.49
CA PHE A 92 6.42 31.03 10.92
C PHE A 92 5.06 30.36 11.21
N GLY A 93 4.72 29.33 10.44
CA GLY A 93 3.46 28.61 10.59
C GLY A 93 3.32 27.98 11.98
N PRO A 94 2.09 27.87 12.52
CA PRO A 94 1.84 27.09 13.74
C PRO A 94 2.35 25.66 13.62
N GLU A 95 2.91 25.11 14.69
CA GLU A 95 3.57 23.78 14.67
C GLU A 95 2.66 22.68 14.11
N ALA A 96 1.37 22.69 14.46
CA ALA A 96 0.41 21.72 13.95
C ALA A 96 0.31 21.72 12.41
N LEU A 97 0.40 22.89 11.76
CA LEU A 97 0.42 22.97 10.29
C LEU A 97 1.78 22.58 9.71
N LEU A 98 2.87 22.85 10.42
CA LEU A 98 4.21 22.44 10.00
C LEU A 98 4.37 20.91 10.04
N GLU A 99 3.73 20.22 10.98
CA GLU A 99 3.64 18.76 10.98
C GLU A 99 2.95 18.23 9.73
N GLU A 100 1.79 18.80 9.35
CA GLU A 100 1.12 18.42 8.11
C GLU A 100 1.98 18.71 6.86
N VAL A 101 2.81 19.76 6.89
CA VAL A 101 3.79 20.05 5.83
C VAL A 101 4.89 19.00 5.80
N ARG A 102 5.35 18.52 6.96
CA ARG A 102 6.33 17.42 7.05
C ARG A 102 5.75 16.12 6.52
N ASP A 103 4.48 15.82 6.79
CA ASP A 103 3.79 14.66 6.19
C ASP A 103 3.81 14.74 4.64
N VAL A 104 3.57 15.94 4.09
CA VAL A 104 3.67 16.15 2.63
C VAL A 104 5.11 15.94 2.14
N LEU A 105 6.14 16.38 2.90
CA LEU A 105 7.54 16.15 2.56
C LEU A 105 7.89 14.65 2.55
N GLU A 106 7.39 13.89 3.52
CA GLU A 106 7.57 12.44 3.56
C GLU A 106 6.99 11.78 2.32
N GLN A 107 5.79 12.19 1.89
CA GLN A 107 5.18 11.69 0.66
C GLN A 107 6.00 12.08 -0.59
N VAL A 108 6.57 13.29 -0.64
CA VAL A 108 7.48 13.72 -1.72
C VAL A 108 8.74 12.85 -1.76
N HIS A 109 9.36 12.60 -0.61
CA HIS A 109 10.53 11.73 -0.53
C HIS A 109 10.18 10.31 -0.95
N PHE A 110 9.06 9.78 -0.49
CA PHE A 110 8.58 8.46 -0.89
C PHE A 110 8.37 8.36 -2.40
N ASP A 111 7.63 9.28 -3.03
CA ASP A 111 7.41 9.27 -4.48
C ASP A 111 8.75 9.42 -5.25
N ARG A 112 9.73 10.13 -4.70
CA ARG A 112 11.09 10.21 -5.25
C ARG A 112 11.90 8.92 -5.08
N HIS A 113 11.62 8.13 -4.05
CA HIS A 113 12.26 6.84 -3.83
C HIS A 113 11.61 5.75 -4.70
N LEU A 114 10.30 5.84 -4.93
CA LEU A 114 9.56 5.08 -5.95
C LEU A 114 10.09 5.36 -7.35
N ALA A 115 10.30 6.64 -7.70
CA ALA A 115 10.94 7.02 -8.95
C ALA A 115 12.35 6.42 -9.02
N VAL A 116 12.52 5.41 -9.85
CA VAL A 116 13.78 4.66 -9.95
C VAL A 116 14.88 5.61 -10.41
N ARG A 117 15.76 6.02 -9.48
CA ARG A 117 16.89 6.91 -9.81
C ARG A 117 18.00 6.09 -10.46
N GLY A 118 18.24 6.33 -11.74
CA GLY A 118 19.53 6.09 -12.39
C GLY A 118 19.96 4.63 -12.57
N GLY A 119 19.05 3.66 -12.43
CA GLY A 119 19.28 2.28 -12.84
C GLY A 119 17.99 1.76 -13.45
N GLU A 120 18.04 1.22 -14.66
CA GLU A 120 16.89 0.56 -15.26
C GLU A 120 16.52 -0.61 -14.36
N LEU A 121 15.36 -0.55 -13.70
CA LEU A 121 14.82 -1.73 -13.05
C LEU A 121 14.60 -2.76 -14.16
N SER A 122 15.15 -3.95 -14.00
CA SER A 122 14.94 -5.01 -14.98
C SER A 122 13.49 -5.52 -14.91
N ASP A 123 12.97 -6.07 -16.02
CA ASP A 123 11.60 -6.62 -16.08
C ASP A 123 11.37 -7.80 -15.10
N ASN A 124 12.44 -8.36 -14.52
CA ASN A 124 12.39 -9.38 -13.48
C ASN A 124 12.55 -8.85 -12.04
N GLU A 125 12.50 -7.53 -11.85
CA GLU A 125 12.70 -6.90 -10.57
C GLU A 125 11.41 -6.29 -10.02
N LEU A 126 11.18 -6.52 -8.73
CA LEU A 126 10.13 -5.90 -7.94
C LEU A 126 10.79 -5.02 -6.89
N GLN A 127 10.61 -3.71 -6.98
CA GLN A 127 11.03 -2.78 -5.95
C GLN A 127 9.89 -2.56 -4.95
N VAL A 128 10.20 -2.71 -3.67
CA VAL A 128 9.28 -2.43 -2.55
C VAL A 128 9.88 -1.35 -1.68
N SER A 129 9.09 -0.33 -1.40
CA SER A 129 9.47 0.83 -0.58
C SER A 129 8.52 0.95 0.61
N LEU A 130 9.08 1.24 1.78
CA LEU A 130 8.31 1.50 3.00
C LEU A 130 8.49 2.96 3.40
N SER A 131 7.43 3.58 3.92
CA SER A 131 7.48 4.89 4.57
C SER A 131 6.50 4.97 5.74
N GLY A 132 6.80 5.88 6.67
CA GLY A 132 6.04 6.13 7.89
C GLY A 132 6.98 6.51 9.04
N GLN A 133 6.41 6.89 10.19
CA GLN A 133 7.18 7.38 11.34
C GLN A 133 8.22 6.37 11.88
N GLY A 134 7.96 5.07 11.72
CA GLY A 134 8.87 3.99 12.10
C GLY A 134 9.91 3.64 11.03
N VAL A 135 9.95 4.38 9.92
CA VAL A 135 10.88 4.20 8.81
C VAL A 135 11.72 5.47 8.62
N SER A 136 13.01 5.39 8.90
CA SER A 136 13.96 6.50 8.70
C SER A 136 14.89 6.25 7.52
N PHE A 137 15.94 7.07 7.36
CA PHE A 137 16.93 7.03 6.29
C PHE A 137 17.75 5.72 6.27
N GLY A 138 17.13 4.62 5.82
CA GLY A 138 17.71 3.29 5.79
C GLY A 138 17.56 2.48 7.10
N VAL A 139 16.68 2.90 8.01
CA VAL A 139 16.46 2.22 9.30
C VAL A 139 14.97 1.90 9.48
N ILE A 140 14.68 0.67 9.91
CA ILE A 140 13.34 0.20 10.28
C ILE A 140 13.47 -0.86 11.38
N ALA A 141 12.44 -1.03 12.20
CA ALA A 141 12.34 -2.17 13.11
C ALA A 141 12.40 -3.51 12.34
N VAL A 142 13.20 -4.45 12.85
CA VAL A 142 13.45 -5.74 12.18
C VAL A 142 12.15 -6.52 11.95
N SER A 143 11.24 -6.52 12.93
CA SER A 143 9.93 -7.16 12.83
C SER A 143 9.06 -6.57 11.72
N GLN A 144 8.98 -5.23 11.65
CA GLN A 144 8.24 -4.51 10.61
C GLN A 144 8.69 -4.86 9.19
N TYR A 145 9.95 -5.29 9.06
CA TYR A 145 10.53 -5.67 7.80
C TYR A 145 10.44 -7.17 7.49
N LEU A 146 11.02 -8.03 8.33
CA LEU A 146 11.24 -9.45 8.00
C LEU A 146 9.93 -10.18 7.71
N ASP A 147 8.85 -9.80 8.39
CA ASP A 147 7.55 -10.43 8.19
C ASP A 147 6.94 -10.01 6.85
N ARG A 148 7.03 -8.72 6.49
CA ARG A 148 6.61 -8.24 5.16
C ARG A 148 7.43 -8.88 4.05
N ALA A 149 8.74 -9.02 4.23
CA ALA A 149 9.60 -9.66 3.24
C ALA A 149 9.20 -11.11 2.96
N LYS A 150 8.91 -11.89 4.01
CA LYS A 150 8.39 -13.26 3.87
C LYS A 150 7.05 -13.27 3.14
N ASN A 151 6.13 -12.38 3.51
CA ASN A 151 4.80 -12.31 2.92
C ASN A 151 4.83 -11.89 1.44
N ILE A 152 5.72 -10.97 1.05
CA ILE A 152 5.97 -10.60 -0.35
C ILE A 152 6.44 -11.82 -1.14
N GLY A 153 7.34 -12.63 -0.58
CA GLY A 153 7.76 -13.88 -1.20
C GLY A 153 6.62 -14.86 -1.42
N SER A 154 5.73 -15.00 -0.43
CA SER A 154 4.51 -15.82 -0.57
C SER A 154 3.57 -15.27 -1.64
N LEU A 155 3.35 -13.95 -1.71
CA LEU A 155 2.52 -13.33 -2.75
C LEU A 155 3.06 -13.64 -4.16
N VAL A 156 4.34 -13.36 -4.41
CA VAL A 156 4.97 -13.61 -5.72
C VAL A 156 4.83 -15.08 -6.11
N ARG A 157 5.10 -16.00 -5.18
CA ARG A 157 4.97 -17.44 -5.41
C ARG A 157 3.53 -17.85 -5.74
N ARG A 158 2.55 -17.38 -4.97
CA ARG A 158 1.13 -17.73 -5.16
C ARG A 158 0.57 -17.13 -6.44
N THR A 159 1.01 -15.94 -6.84
CA THR A 159 0.71 -15.38 -8.16
C THR A 159 1.27 -16.26 -9.27
N ALA A 160 2.52 -16.72 -9.15
CA ALA A 160 3.13 -17.62 -10.14
C ALA A 160 2.36 -18.96 -10.24
N GLU A 161 2.07 -19.61 -9.11
CA GLU A 161 1.31 -20.87 -9.07
C GLU A 161 -0.06 -20.72 -9.75
N ARG A 162 -0.79 -19.64 -9.44
CA ARG A 162 -2.09 -19.32 -10.05
C ARG A 162 -1.98 -19.13 -11.57
N LEU A 163 -1.00 -18.36 -12.05
CA LEU A 163 -0.82 -18.11 -13.48
C LEU A 163 -0.45 -19.38 -14.26
N THR A 164 0.27 -20.31 -13.62
CA THR A 164 0.56 -21.63 -14.20
C THR A 164 -0.62 -22.61 -14.12
N GLY A 165 -1.79 -22.18 -13.63
CA GLY A 165 -2.99 -23.02 -13.52
C GLY A 165 -2.90 -24.12 -12.46
N LEU A 166 -1.96 -24.02 -11.52
CA LEU A 166 -1.84 -25.01 -10.45
C LEU A 166 -2.98 -24.81 -9.44
N PRO A 167 -3.67 -25.90 -9.03
CA PRO A 167 -4.67 -25.79 -7.98
C PRO A 167 -4.01 -25.32 -6.69
N PHE A 168 -4.76 -24.61 -5.84
CA PHE A 168 -4.22 -24.15 -4.57
C PHE A 168 -3.77 -25.35 -3.73
N GLN A 169 -2.46 -25.44 -3.46
CA GLN A 169 -1.88 -26.56 -2.75
C GLN A 169 -1.21 -26.11 -1.44
N HIS A 170 -1.40 -26.93 -0.41
CA HIS A 170 -0.76 -26.79 0.89
C HIS A 170 0.74 -27.16 0.87
N ARG A 171 1.21 -27.80 -0.21
CA ARG A 171 2.62 -28.15 -0.41
C ARG A 171 2.98 -28.35 -1.88
N ARG A 172 3.75 -27.40 -2.43
CA ARG A 172 5.03 -27.72 -3.06
C ARG A 172 6.10 -26.97 -2.25
N GLY A 173 7.18 -27.65 -1.84
CA GLY A 173 8.44 -26.91 -1.60
C GLY A 173 8.82 -26.26 -2.92
N TRP A 174 9.60 -25.16 -2.92
CA TRP A 174 10.02 -24.44 -4.13
C TRP A 174 10.29 -25.42 -5.27
N GLY A 175 9.29 -25.61 -6.13
CA GLY A 175 9.39 -26.58 -7.21
C GLY A 175 10.40 -26.01 -8.18
N LYS A 176 11.02 -26.87 -8.99
CA LYS A 176 11.87 -26.39 -10.11
C LYS A 176 11.13 -25.38 -11.00
N GLU A 177 9.80 -25.38 -10.98
CA GLU A 177 8.88 -24.56 -11.78
C GLU A 177 8.65 -23.13 -11.25
N CYS A 178 8.99 -22.80 -9.99
CA CYS A 178 8.83 -21.43 -9.47
C CYS A 178 10.15 -20.65 -9.49
N PRO A 179 10.18 -19.42 -10.00
CA PRO A 179 11.40 -18.63 -10.07
C PRO A 179 11.95 -18.33 -8.66
N GLY A 180 13.27 -18.46 -8.52
CA GLY A 180 14.05 -18.01 -7.36
C GLY A 180 13.70 -16.58 -6.96
N LEU A 181 13.33 -16.26 -5.72
CA LEU A 181 13.17 -14.88 -5.27
C LEU A 181 14.39 -14.49 -4.45
N TYR A 182 15.16 -13.55 -4.99
CA TYR A 182 16.36 -13.03 -4.35
C TYR A 182 16.11 -11.60 -3.90
N MET A 183 16.78 -11.18 -2.84
CA MET A 183 16.67 -9.83 -2.31
C MET A 183 18.02 -9.14 -2.44
N ALA A 184 18.02 -7.95 -3.04
CA ALA A 184 19.19 -7.09 -3.14
C ALA A 184 19.35 -6.22 -1.88
N ALA A 185 20.54 -5.66 -1.69
CA ALA A 185 20.82 -4.74 -0.60
C ALA A 185 19.86 -3.52 -0.63
N PRO A 186 19.44 -3.00 0.54
CA PRO A 186 18.61 -1.80 0.61
C PRO A 186 19.29 -0.60 -0.08
N ARG A 187 18.50 0.25 -0.72
CA ARG A 187 18.99 1.51 -1.31
C ARG A 187 19.43 2.47 -0.19
N ALA A 188 20.59 3.11 -0.35
CA ALA A 188 21.09 4.07 0.64
C ALA A 188 20.11 5.23 0.88
N GLY A 189 19.87 5.55 2.15
CA GLY A 189 19.01 6.67 2.55
C GLY A 189 17.51 6.43 2.41
N SER A 190 17.07 5.22 2.06
CA SER A 190 15.66 4.82 2.11
C SER A 190 15.50 3.37 2.54
N PHE A 191 14.34 2.97 3.03
CA PHE A 191 14.04 1.55 3.21
C PHE A 191 13.36 1.00 1.97
N THR A 192 14.14 0.92 0.89
CA THR A 192 13.70 0.43 -0.41
C THR A 192 14.52 -0.78 -0.82
N LEU A 193 13.84 -1.86 -1.17
CA LEU A 193 14.42 -3.15 -1.46
C LEU A 193 14.04 -3.59 -2.85
N THR A 194 14.97 -4.22 -3.53
CA THR A 194 14.73 -4.82 -4.83
C THR A 194 14.71 -6.33 -4.67
N TYR A 195 13.58 -6.94 -4.99
CA TYR A 195 13.44 -8.37 -5.17
C TYR A 195 13.71 -8.71 -6.63
N ARG A 196 14.54 -9.71 -6.90
CA ARG A 196 14.86 -10.19 -8.26
C ARG A 196 14.29 -11.59 -8.41
N LEU A 197 13.45 -11.78 -9.41
CA LEU A 197 12.98 -13.11 -9.80
C LEU A 197 14.03 -13.75 -10.70
N GLY A 198 14.45 -14.94 -10.32
CA GLY A 198 15.37 -15.77 -11.08
C GLY A 198 14.76 -16.10 -12.42
N VAL A 199 15.45 -15.72 -13.48
CA VAL A 199 15.08 -16.10 -14.84
C VAL A 199 15.55 -17.53 -15.05
N GLN A 200 14.64 -18.50 -15.01
CA GLN A 200 14.90 -19.75 -15.71
C GLN A 200 14.61 -19.50 -17.19
N PRO A 201 15.48 -19.90 -18.13
CA PRO A 201 15.14 -19.85 -19.54
C PRO A 201 13.82 -20.59 -19.72
N SER A 202 12.85 -19.90 -20.34
CA SER A 202 11.49 -20.39 -20.57
C SER A 202 11.53 -21.80 -21.14
N LEU A 203 11.28 -22.81 -20.31
CA LEU A 203 10.70 -24.05 -20.81
C LEU A 203 9.28 -23.71 -21.26
N GLU A 204 8.88 -24.23 -22.41
CA GLU A 204 7.53 -24.03 -22.96
C GLU A 204 6.47 -24.30 -21.87
N GLY A 205 5.67 -23.28 -21.54
CA GLY A 205 4.58 -23.36 -20.57
C GLY A 205 4.82 -22.76 -19.18
N LEU A 206 5.98 -22.14 -18.89
CA LEU A 206 6.21 -21.42 -17.63
C LEU A 206 5.96 -19.90 -17.78
N CYS A 207 5.25 -19.31 -16.81
CA CYS A 207 5.08 -17.86 -16.72
C CYS A 207 6.39 -17.17 -16.30
N GLY A 208 6.80 -16.17 -17.09
CA GLY A 208 8.00 -15.38 -16.81
C GLY A 208 7.74 -14.27 -15.77
N PRO A 209 8.83 -13.65 -15.24
CA PRO A 209 8.72 -12.49 -14.35
C PRO A 209 7.92 -11.32 -14.94
N ASP A 210 7.96 -11.16 -16.26
CA ASP A 210 7.27 -10.15 -17.07
C ASP A 210 5.74 -10.30 -17.07
N GLU A 211 5.23 -11.49 -16.73
CA GLU A 211 3.80 -11.74 -16.52
C GLU A 211 3.43 -11.73 -15.03
N ILE A 212 4.26 -12.36 -14.19
CA ILE A 212 3.99 -12.52 -12.75
C ILE A 212 3.96 -11.16 -12.04
N LEU A 213 5.00 -10.35 -12.23
CA LEU A 213 5.16 -9.10 -11.47
C LEU A 213 4.11 -8.04 -11.84
N PRO A 214 3.82 -7.77 -13.12
CA PRO A 214 2.75 -6.84 -13.47
C PRO A 214 1.37 -7.33 -13.02
N THR A 215 1.08 -8.63 -13.12
CA THR A 215 -0.19 -9.20 -12.64
C THR A 215 -0.35 -8.98 -11.14
N LEU A 216 0.71 -9.24 -10.35
CA LEU A 216 0.71 -8.99 -8.91
C LEU A 216 0.39 -7.52 -8.60
N LEU A 217 1.02 -6.57 -9.28
CA LEU A 217 0.77 -5.14 -9.02
C LEU A 217 -0.63 -4.71 -9.47
N GLU A 218 -1.15 -5.24 -10.58
CA GLU A 218 -2.53 -4.99 -11.00
C GLU A 218 -3.53 -5.50 -9.95
N ASP A 219 -3.28 -6.66 -9.34
CA ASP A 219 -4.12 -7.20 -8.27
C ASP A 219 -4.02 -6.35 -6.99
N ILE A 220 -2.82 -5.90 -6.61
CA ILE A 220 -2.63 -4.98 -5.47
C ILE A 220 -3.35 -3.65 -5.73
N LYS A 221 -3.27 -3.12 -6.95
CA LYS A 221 -3.95 -1.87 -7.36
C LYS A 221 -5.47 -2.01 -7.27
N ALA A 222 -6.03 -3.16 -7.66
CA ALA A 222 -7.46 -3.43 -7.52
C ALA A 222 -7.88 -3.41 -6.04
N VAL A 223 -7.09 -4.01 -5.15
CA VAL A 223 -7.36 -3.97 -3.70
C VAL A 223 -7.25 -2.54 -3.13
N ASP A 224 -6.21 -1.79 -3.50
CA ASP A 224 -6.01 -0.40 -3.06
C ASP A 224 -7.19 0.50 -3.45
N ASN A 225 -7.73 0.28 -4.65
CA ASN A 225 -8.89 1.00 -5.17
C ASN A 225 -10.24 0.49 -4.62
N GLY A 226 -10.27 -0.64 -3.90
CA GLY A 226 -11.51 -1.29 -3.46
C GLY A 226 -12.32 -1.95 -4.59
N ASP A 227 -11.70 -2.26 -5.72
CA ASP A 227 -12.36 -2.92 -6.87
C ASP A 227 -12.38 -4.45 -6.71
N TRP A 228 -13.13 -4.91 -5.71
CA TRP A 228 -13.34 -6.34 -5.42
C TRP A 228 -13.94 -7.12 -6.61
N PRO A 229 -14.90 -6.59 -7.39
CA PRO A 229 -15.41 -7.27 -8.57
C PRO A 229 -14.34 -7.51 -9.64
N ALA A 230 -13.46 -6.53 -9.91
CA ALA A 230 -12.36 -6.74 -10.85
C ALA A 230 -11.33 -7.74 -10.30
N LEU A 231 -11.00 -7.66 -9.02
CA LEU A 231 -10.11 -8.62 -8.38
C LEU A 231 -10.68 -10.04 -8.48
N ARG A 232 -11.98 -10.23 -8.24
CA ARG A 232 -12.64 -11.54 -8.32
C ARG A 232 -12.67 -12.12 -9.73
N LYS A 233 -12.82 -11.28 -10.75
CA LYS A 233 -12.67 -11.72 -12.15
C LYS A 233 -11.26 -12.19 -12.48
N ARG A 234 -10.23 -11.68 -11.77
CA ARG A 234 -8.82 -12.03 -11.97
C ARG A 234 -8.38 -13.21 -11.10
N ILE A 235 -8.97 -13.39 -9.92
CA ILE A 235 -8.72 -14.49 -8.98
C ILE A 235 -10.03 -15.22 -8.73
N ASP A 236 -10.33 -16.21 -9.58
CA ASP A 236 -11.60 -16.95 -9.51
C ASP A 236 -11.63 -17.98 -8.36
N ASP A 237 -10.48 -18.59 -8.06
CA ASP A 237 -10.35 -19.58 -6.99
C ASP A 237 -10.39 -18.93 -5.60
N ASP A 238 -11.31 -19.41 -4.76
CA ASP A 238 -11.54 -18.90 -3.41
C ASP A 238 -10.31 -19.00 -2.51
N ALA A 239 -9.51 -20.06 -2.61
CA ALA A 239 -8.35 -20.24 -1.75
C ALA A 239 -7.22 -19.28 -2.14
N TYR A 240 -6.99 -19.06 -3.43
CA TYR A 240 -6.07 -18.03 -3.89
C TYR A 240 -6.54 -16.62 -3.52
N MET A 241 -7.84 -16.33 -3.66
CA MET A 241 -8.40 -15.02 -3.28
C MET A 241 -8.19 -14.74 -1.80
N ASN A 242 -8.61 -15.68 -0.96
CA ASN A 242 -8.48 -15.58 0.50
C ASN A 242 -7.01 -15.43 0.91
N ASN A 243 -6.12 -16.26 0.36
CA ASN A 243 -4.69 -16.19 0.63
C ASN A 243 -4.07 -14.85 0.18
N PHE A 244 -4.43 -14.36 -1.01
CA PHE A 244 -3.92 -13.11 -1.55
C PHE A 244 -4.28 -11.93 -0.64
N VAL A 245 -5.57 -11.78 -0.30
CA VAL A 245 -6.02 -10.68 0.56
C VAL A 245 -5.45 -10.82 1.97
N GLY A 246 -5.43 -12.04 2.50
CA GLY A 246 -4.85 -12.33 3.82
C GLY A 246 -3.36 -11.98 3.90
N LEU A 247 -2.56 -12.32 2.88
CA LEU A 247 -1.15 -11.93 2.82
C LEU A 247 -0.96 -10.43 2.64
N LEU A 248 -1.80 -9.80 1.80
CA LEU A 248 -1.72 -8.37 1.57
C LEU A 248 -2.05 -7.56 2.83
N ARG A 249 -2.96 -8.04 3.70
CA ARG A 249 -3.20 -7.48 5.05
C ARG A 249 -1.97 -7.52 5.95
N GLN A 250 -1.14 -8.55 5.83
CA GLN A 250 0.10 -8.66 6.60
C GLN A 250 1.21 -7.75 6.06
N ILE A 251 1.07 -7.27 4.82
CA ILE A 251 2.00 -6.31 4.21
C ILE A 251 1.51 -4.87 4.38
N ALA A 252 0.20 -4.67 4.53
CA ALA A 252 -0.45 -3.38 4.61
C ALA A 252 0.21 -2.41 5.61
N PRO A 253 0.10 -1.10 5.36
CA PRO A 253 0.33 -0.07 6.36
C PRO A 253 -0.37 -0.42 7.68
N ASP A 254 0.38 -0.27 8.78
CA ASP A 254 -0.18 -0.38 10.13
C ASP A 254 -0.75 0.96 10.63
N GLY A 255 -0.43 2.06 9.91
CA GLY A 255 -0.88 3.42 10.23
C GLY A 255 -0.15 4.05 11.41
N ALA A 256 0.76 3.32 12.07
CA ALA A 256 1.55 3.80 13.20
C ALA A 256 3.02 3.95 12.80
N ASN A 257 3.68 2.86 12.43
CA ASN A 257 5.08 2.84 12.04
C ASN A 257 5.26 2.92 10.53
N VAL A 258 4.36 2.27 9.79
CA VAL A 258 4.35 2.22 8.33
C VAL A 258 3.03 2.79 7.86
N SER A 259 3.08 3.95 7.21
CA SER A 259 1.91 4.63 6.65
C SER A 259 1.66 4.25 5.19
N LEU A 260 2.67 3.71 4.49
CA LEU A 260 2.58 3.45 3.07
C LEU A 260 3.59 2.38 2.61
N VAL A 261 3.14 1.52 1.69
CA VAL A 261 3.96 0.50 1.03
C VAL A 261 3.90 0.68 -0.47
N GLY A 262 5.03 1.02 -1.10
CA GLY A 262 5.11 1.25 -2.53
C GLY A 262 5.68 0.06 -3.27
N PHE A 263 4.97 -0.40 -4.30
CA PHE A 263 5.43 -1.43 -5.22
C PHE A 263 5.79 -0.80 -6.57
N THR A 264 6.88 -1.24 -7.17
CA THR A 264 7.32 -0.78 -8.50
C THR A 264 7.89 -1.94 -9.30
N VAL A 265 7.43 -2.08 -10.54
CA VAL A 265 7.98 -3.02 -11.53
C VAL A 265 8.21 -2.26 -12.83
N TYR A 266 9.04 -2.79 -13.72
CA TYR A 266 9.14 -2.29 -15.08
C TYR A 266 8.36 -3.20 -16.02
N ARG A 267 7.59 -2.58 -16.92
CA ARG A 267 6.84 -3.27 -17.97
C ARG A 267 7.05 -2.53 -19.27
N LYS A 268 7.68 -3.18 -20.25
CA LYS A 268 7.94 -2.60 -21.58
C LYS A 268 8.65 -1.24 -21.51
N GLY A 269 9.63 -1.12 -20.61
CA GLY A 269 10.40 0.12 -20.42
C GLY A 269 9.67 1.24 -19.65
N MET A 270 8.44 1.01 -19.18
CA MET A 270 7.72 1.96 -18.33
C MET A 270 7.63 1.45 -16.89
N ALA A 271 7.93 2.33 -15.94
CA ALA A 271 7.74 2.03 -14.52
C ALA A 271 6.24 1.98 -14.20
N PHE A 272 5.78 0.83 -13.70
CA PHE A 272 4.44 0.66 -13.16
C PHE A 272 4.52 0.66 -11.64
N GLN A 273 3.88 1.66 -11.02
CA GLN A 273 3.99 1.94 -9.60
C GLN A 273 2.61 1.85 -8.94
N VAL A 274 2.55 1.19 -7.79
CA VAL A 274 1.34 1.06 -6.97
C VAL A 274 1.66 1.49 -5.54
N PRO A 275 1.25 2.70 -5.12
CA PRO A 275 1.35 3.12 -3.73
C PRO A 275 0.19 2.51 -2.93
N PHE A 276 0.46 1.45 -2.17
CA PHE A 276 -0.55 0.77 -1.34
C PHE A 276 -0.76 1.51 -0.01
N ARG A 277 -1.90 2.18 0.10
CA ARG A 277 -2.25 3.07 1.23
C ARG A 277 -3.26 2.47 2.18
N ARG A 278 -4.06 1.51 1.70
CA ARG A 278 -5.10 0.91 2.51
C ARG A 278 -4.52 0.19 3.72
N SER A 279 -4.98 0.60 4.91
CA SER A 279 -4.57 -0.01 6.17
C SER A 279 -5.18 -1.40 6.34
N ARG A 280 -4.56 -2.19 7.22
CA ARG A 280 -5.10 -3.51 7.61
C ARG A 280 -6.57 -3.44 8.04
N ARG A 281 -6.96 -2.39 8.78
CA ARG A 281 -8.32 -2.21 9.30
C ARG A 281 -9.33 -1.94 8.20
N GLU A 282 -9.00 -1.07 7.23
CA GLU A 282 -9.88 -0.78 6.09
C GLU A 282 -10.15 -2.03 5.26
N LEU A 283 -9.13 -2.89 5.07
CA LEU A 283 -9.29 -4.17 4.38
C LEU A 283 -10.20 -5.17 5.12
N LEU A 284 -10.37 -5.04 6.44
CA LEU A 284 -11.32 -5.87 7.21
C LEU A 284 -12.75 -5.38 7.02
N VAL A 285 -12.95 -4.06 7.09
CA VAL A 285 -14.27 -3.44 6.95
C VAL A 285 -14.90 -3.76 5.61
N ASP A 286 -14.14 -3.61 4.51
CA ASP A 286 -14.65 -3.89 3.16
C ASP A 286 -15.12 -5.34 2.99
N GLN A 287 -14.38 -6.32 3.53
CA GLN A 287 -14.82 -7.72 3.49
C GLN A 287 -16.06 -7.99 4.34
N SER A 288 -16.16 -7.36 5.51
CA SER A 288 -17.33 -7.51 6.38
C SER A 288 -18.59 -6.83 5.82
N ALA A 289 -18.42 -5.73 5.08
CA ALA A 289 -19.52 -5.02 4.43
C ALA A 289 -20.16 -5.85 3.31
N GLU A 290 -19.39 -6.72 2.65
CA GLU A 290 -19.92 -7.70 1.68
C GLU A 290 -20.71 -8.83 2.36
N SER A 291 -20.38 -9.21 3.60
CA SER A 291 -20.97 -10.37 4.28
C SER A 291 -22.01 -10.05 5.35
N ALA A 292 -22.16 -8.79 5.76
CA ALA A 292 -23.14 -8.28 6.73
C ALA A 292 -23.16 -8.99 8.11
N ASN A 293 -22.08 -9.70 8.48
CA ASN A 293 -22.00 -10.44 9.74
C ASN A 293 -21.18 -9.69 10.79
N GLU A 294 -21.44 -10.02 12.06
CA GLU A 294 -20.75 -9.46 13.22
C GLU A 294 -19.33 -10.05 13.35
N LEU A 295 -18.35 -9.16 13.56
CA LEU A 295 -16.95 -9.51 13.79
C LEU A 295 -16.67 -9.61 15.29
N ASP A 296 -16.13 -10.74 15.72
CA ASP A 296 -15.65 -10.99 17.07
C ASP A 296 -14.12 -11.01 17.11
N ILE A 297 -13.54 -10.64 18.26
CA ILE A 297 -12.10 -10.71 18.51
C ILE A 297 -11.83 -11.80 19.55
N VAL A 298 -10.90 -12.70 19.24
CA VAL A 298 -10.40 -13.75 20.15
C VAL A 298 -8.89 -13.58 20.31
N GLU A 299 -8.42 -13.35 21.53
CA GLU A 299 -7.00 -13.21 21.85
C GLU A 299 -6.48 -14.44 22.61
N GLY A 300 -5.23 -14.81 22.37
CA GLY A 300 -4.52 -15.85 23.13
C GLY A 300 -3.56 -16.67 22.29
N VAL A 301 -3.12 -17.82 22.80
CA VAL A 301 -2.06 -18.61 22.14
C VAL A 301 -2.62 -19.43 20.97
N LEU A 302 -2.02 -19.27 19.79
CA LEU A 302 -2.39 -20.02 18.59
C LEU A 302 -1.85 -21.46 18.64
N SER A 303 -2.74 -22.43 18.58
CA SER A 303 -2.42 -23.86 18.62
C SER A 303 -3.43 -24.72 17.84
N GLY A 304 -3.28 -26.05 17.84
CA GLY A 304 -4.29 -26.99 17.33
C GLY A 304 -4.74 -26.90 15.86
N ALA A 305 -3.91 -26.43 14.92
CA ALA A 305 -4.07 -26.50 13.46
C ALA A 305 -4.20 -27.95 12.99
N ASP A 306 -5.40 -28.26 12.50
CA ASP A 306 -5.70 -29.47 11.77
C ASP A 306 -5.95 -29.11 10.30
N ARG A 307 -5.06 -29.61 9.43
CA ARG A 307 -5.13 -29.38 7.98
C ARG A 307 -6.30 -30.10 7.32
N GLN A 308 -6.77 -31.21 7.87
CA GLN A 308 -7.88 -31.97 7.28
C GLN A 308 -9.21 -31.26 7.53
N THR A 309 -9.38 -30.70 8.73
CA THR A 309 -10.61 -30.01 9.11
C THR A 309 -10.56 -28.50 8.89
N ASN A 310 -9.41 -27.96 8.49
CA ASN A 310 -9.12 -26.54 8.42
C ASN A 310 -9.50 -25.80 9.71
N MET A 311 -9.08 -26.32 10.85
CA MET A 311 -9.42 -25.77 12.16
C MET A 311 -8.17 -25.37 12.92
N VAL A 312 -8.23 -24.28 13.68
CA VAL A 312 -7.20 -23.88 14.65
C VAL A 312 -7.84 -23.65 16.03
N LYS A 313 -7.00 -23.47 17.04
CA LYS A 313 -7.41 -23.09 18.39
C LYS A 313 -6.70 -21.81 18.81
N VAL A 314 -7.46 -20.86 19.33
CA VAL A 314 -6.95 -19.66 20.02
C VAL A 314 -7.58 -19.65 21.40
N ASP A 315 -6.75 -19.75 22.44
CA ASP A 315 -7.18 -19.86 23.84
C ASP A 315 -8.30 -20.90 24.09
N GLY A 316 -8.17 -22.07 23.47
CA GLY A 316 -9.15 -23.15 23.57
C GLY A 316 -10.39 -23.01 22.66
N THR A 317 -10.66 -21.82 22.12
CA THR A 317 -11.72 -21.58 21.13
C THR A 317 -11.35 -22.20 19.79
N ARG A 318 -12.21 -23.05 19.23
CA ARG A 318 -12.00 -23.66 17.90
C ARG A 318 -12.50 -22.72 16.80
N ILE A 319 -11.63 -22.38 15.86
CA ILE A 319 -11.91 -21.43 14.77
C ILE A 319 -11.68 -22.16 13.44
N LYS A 320 -12.62 -22.00 12.50
CA LYS A 320 -12.51 -22.52 11.13
C LYS A 320 -11.66 -21.57 10.29
N VAL A 321 -10.67 -22.09 9.60
CA VAL A 321 -9.74 -21.33 8.77
C VAL A 321 -10.17 -21.41 7.30
N PRO A 322 -10.29 -20.29 6.57
CA PRO A 322 -10.55 -20.31 5.14
C PRO A 322 -9.49 -21.10 4.36
N GLY A 323 -9.88 -21.59 3.19
CA GLY A 323 -8.93 -22.16 2.24
C GLY A 323 -7.76 -21.21 1.99
N GLY A 324 -6.55 -21.73 2.06
CA GLY A 324 -5.33 -20.97 1.79
C GLY A 324 -4.71 -20.18 2.93
N PHE A 325 -5.35 -20.07 4.10
CA PHE A 325 -4.76 -19.34 5.24
C PHE A 325 -3.73 -20.15 6.03
N ILE A 326 -3.88 -21.48 6.12
CA ILE A 326 -3.13 -22.29 7.10
C ILE A 326 -1.62 -22.21 6.91
N ASP A 327 -1.12 -22.35 5.69
CA ASP A 327 0.32 -22.48 5.44
C ASP A 327 1.06 -21.15 5.51
N ASP A 328 0.50 -20.12 4.88
CA ASP A 328 1.19 -18.86 4.66
C ASP A 328 0.88 -17.80 5.72
N ILE A 329 -0.26 -17.90 6.43
CA ILE A 329 -0.72 -16.89 7.39
C ILE A 329 -0.75 -17.43 8.82
N VAL A 330 -1.37 -18.60 9.04
CA VAL A 330 -1.57 -19.15 10.39
C VAL A 330 -0.31 -19.82 10.93
N ARG A 331 0.32 -20.71 10.14
CA ARG A 331 1.49 -21.49 10.59
C ARG A 331 2.65 -20.62 11.08
N PRO A 332 3.02 -19.49 10.44
CA PRO A 332 4.10 -18.64 10.94
C PRO A 332 3.88 -18.13 12.36
N LEU A 333 2.62 -18.03 12.81
CA LEU A 333 2.23 -17.52 14.12
C LEU A 333 2.03 -18.63 15.17
N TRP A 334 2.37 -19.87 14.84
CA TRP A 334 2.12 -21.01 15.71
C TRP A 334 2.86 -20.91 17.04
N GLY A 335 2.13 -21.12 18.13
CA GLY A 335 2.66 -21.03 19.49
C GLY A 335 2.87 -19.60 19.99
N GLN A 336 2.54 -18.58 19.18
CA GLN A 336 2.59 -17.18 19.58
C GLN A 336 1.26 -16.73 20.17
N SER A 337 1.31 -15.66 20.96
CA SER A 337 0.11 -14.92 21.37
C SER A 337 -0.40 -14.13 20.17
N VAL A 338 -1.66 -14.34 19.79
CA VAL A 338 -2.27 -13.72 18.62
C VAL A 338 -3.59 -13.04 18.97
N ARG A 339 -3.96 -12.04 18.16
CA ARG A 339 -5.32 -11.54 18.03
C ARG A 339 -5.92 -12.10 16.76
N ALA A 340 -6.98 -12.90 16.90
CA ALA A 340 -7.73 -13.45 15.78
C ALA A 340 -9.06 -12.70 15.63
N THR A 341 -9.28 -12.11 14.47
CA THR A 341 -10.57 -11.53 14.08
C THR A 341 -11.37 -12.62 13.38
N VAL A 342 -12.56 -12.90 13.90
CA VAL A 342 -13.41 -13.99 13.42
C VAL A 342 -14.82 -13.50 13.11
N GLU A 343 -15.46 -14.16 12.17
CA GLU A 343 -16.83 -13.87 11.74
C GLU A 343 -17.76 -15.02 12.14
N ARG A 344 -18.91 -14.70 12.73
CA ARG A 344 -19.96 -15.71 12.99
C ARG A 344 -20.90 -15.79 11.80
N GLN A 345 -20.77 -16.87 11.04
CA GLN A 345 -21.68 -17.14 9.92
C GLN A 345 -22.92 -17.92 10.39
N PRO A 346 -24.14 -17.51 9.99
CA PRO A 346 -25.38 -18.23 10.33
C PRO A 346 -25.29 -19.72 9.92
N GLY A 347 -25.53 -20.62 10.87
CA GLY A 347 -25.54 -22.07 10.62
C GLY A 347 -24.18 -22.79 10.77
N THR A 348 -23.10 -22.08 11.09
CA THR A 348 -21.80 -22.70 11.41
C THR A 348 -21.61 -22.91 12.91
N LYS A 349 -21.07 -24.06 13.32
CA LYS A 349 -20.80 -24.39 14.74
C LYS A 349 -19.55 -23.70 15.31
N ALA A 350 -18.70 -23.17 14.44
CA ALA A 350 -17.44 -22.54 14.82
C ALA A 350 -17.28 -21.25 13.99
N PRO A 351 -16.77 -20.17 14.57
CA PRO A 351 -16.54 -18.93 13.86
C PRO A 351 -15.44 -19.11 12.79
N VAL A 352 -15.52 -18.32 11.73
CA VAL A 352 -14.58 -18.37 10.60
C VAL A 352 -13.51 -17.30 10.77
N LEU A 353 -12.24 -17.66 10.60
CA LEU A 353 -11.12 -16.75 10.69
C LEU A 353 -11.16 -15.76 9.51
N ILE A 354 -11.17 -14.47 9.81
CA ILE A 354 -11.01 -13.41 8.81
C ILE A 354 -9.57 -12.92 8.80
N ASP A 355 -8.97 -12.81 9.98
CA ASP A 355 -7.65 -12.24 10.13
C ASP A 355 -6.94 -12.69 11.42
N VAL A 356 -5.62 -12.69 11.41
CA VAL A 356 -4.79 -13.04 12.58
C VAL A 356 -3.49 -12.24 12.60
N GLU A 357 -3.17 -11.64 13.74
CA GLU A 357 -1.94 -10.89 13.98
C GLU A 357 -1.25 -11.36 15.27
N SER A 358 0.08 -11.24 15.33
CA SER A 358 0.83 -11.48 16.57
C SER A 358 0.64 -10.32 17.54
N LEU A 359 0.46 -10.64 18.82
CA LEU A 359 0.45 -9.67 19.93
C LEU A 359 1.86 -9.38 20.45
N GLU A 360 2.84 -10.20 20.08
CA GLU A 360 4.26 -9.92 20.33
C GLU A 360 4.76 -8.94 19.28
N MET A 361 4.33 -7.68 19.40
CA MET A 361 4.82 -6.54 18.62
C MET A 361 5.55 -5.54 19.49
#